data_AF-A0A8C9ZG27-F1
#
_entry.id   AF-A0A8C9ZG27-F1
#
_cell.length_a   1.000
_cell.length_b   1.000
_cell.length_c   1.000
_cell.angle_alpha   90.00
_cell.angle_beta   90.00
_cell.angle_gamma   90.00
#
_symmetry.space_group_name_H-M   'P 1'
#
loop_
_entity.id
_entity.type
_entity.pdbx_description
1 polymer ?
#
loop_
_entity_poly.entity_id
_entity_poly.type
_entity_poly.pdbx_seq_one_letter_code
_entity_poly.pdbx_strand_id
1 'polypeptide(L)'
;MIWPKMNPADLDSIRHAISQQGNMLGQHSTALQEIASSVQNLSASLTSIQAQLSIPAEIPPPVSPPTPAASGAVSFREPKSGVGTPDKYEGDLGKLRSFLMQYGLVFDLQPNSYTTDKARIAFVIELLRGRALEWASALWERQDTCMASYQEFTAEMRKLFDHPVGRHGLTKEERQRRRETNSCLYCGNPGHYISACPQRPLNSSFSLPITLSDPVFLLPS
;
A
#
# COMPACT_ATOMS: atom_id res chain seq x y z
N MET A 1 70.04 17.47 0.04
CA MET A 1 68.63 17.07 -0.20
C MET A 1 68.64 15.59 -0.52
N ILE A 2 68.21 14.74 0.42
CA ILE A 2 68.20 13.28 0.26
C ILE A 2 66.80 12.92 -0.23
N TRP A 3 66.67 12.49 -1.48
CA TRP A 3 65.41 11.90 -1.97
C TRP A 3 65.25 10.54 -1.31
N PRO A 4 64.11 10.22 -0.67
CA PRO A 4 63.85 8.87 -0.20
C PRO A 4 63.81 7.93 -1.41
N LYS A 5 64.72 6.95 -1.42
CA LYS A 5 64.82 5.96 -2.50
C LYS A 5 63.65 5.00 -2.35
N MET A 6 62.62 5.17 -3.19
CA MET A 6 61.43 4.31 -3.21
C MET A 6 61.84 2.85 -3.42
N ASN A 7 61.37 1.92 -2.58
CA ASN A 7 61.72 0.52 -2.72
C ASN A 7 61.07 -0.08 -3.99
N PRO A 8 61.75 -1.01 -4.68
CA PRO A 8 61.22 -1.63 -5.90
C PRO A 8 59.89 -2.38 -5.66
N ALA A 9 59.72 -2.99 -4.49
CA ALA A 9 58.46 -3.67 -4.12
C ALA A 9 57.26 -2.70 -3.98
N ASP A 10 57.50 -1.46 -3.55
CA ASP A 10 56.44 -0.44 -3.43
C ASP A 10 55.99 0.03 -4.82
N LEU A 11 56.92 0.10 -5.79
CA LEU A 11 56.61 0.44 -7.18
C LEU A 11 55.76 -0.63 -7.86
N ASP A 12 56.06 -1.91 -7.63
CA ASP A 12 55.25 -3.01 -8.16
C ASP A 12 53.83 -3.02 -7.57
N SER A 13 53.70 -2.77 -6.27
CA SER A 13 52.40 -2.64 -5.60
C SER A 13 51.56 -1.49 -6.19
N ILE A 14 52.18 -0.32 -6.40
CA ILE A 14 51.53 0.83 -7.05
C ILE A 14 51.11 0.49 -8.49
N ARG A 15 51.96 -0.19 -9.25
CA ARG A 15 51.65 -0.60 -10.63
C ARG A 15 50.47 -1.57 -10.69
N HIS A 16 50.40 -2.51 -9.76
CA HIS A 16 49.27 -3.42 -9.62
C HIS A 16 47.99 -2.67 -9.27
N ALA A 17 48.03 -1.73 -8.31
CA ALA A 17 46.89 -0.92 -7.92
C ALA A 17 46.35 -0.07 -9.08
N ILE A 18 47.23 0.56 -9.87
CA ILE A 18 46.85 1.34 -11.07
C ILE A 18 46.19 0.43 -12.12
N SER A 19 46.76 -0.76 -12.35
CA SER A 19 46.21 -1.73 -13.30
C SER A 19 44.83 -2.22 -12.86
N GLN A 20 44.66 -2.47 -11.55
CA GLN A 20 43.37 -2.87 -10.97
C GLN A 20 42.32 -1.76 -11.11
N GLN A 21 42.70 -0.51 -10.84
CA GLN A 21 41.81 0.64 -10.99
C GLN A 21 41.43 0.85 -12.47
N GLY A 22 42.36 0.65 -13.41
CA GLY A 22 42.07 0.66 -14.84
C GLY A 22 41.05 -0.41 -15.25
N ASN A 23 41.18 -1.63 -14.72
CA ASN A 23 40.21 -2.70 -14.96
C ASN A 23 38.81 -2.35 -14.41
N MET A 24 38.73 -1.78 -13.20
CA MET A 24 37.46 -1.38 -12.60
C MET A 24 36.79 -0.25 -13.39
N LEU A 25 37.56 0.74 -13.86
CA LEU A 25 37.05 1.79 -14.76
C LEU A 25 36.52 1.21 -16.08
N GLY A 26 37.22 0.22 -16.64
CA GLY A 26 36.75 -0.51 -17.81
C GLY A 26 35.41 -1.21 -17.54
N GLN A 27 35.28 -1.91 -16.41
CA GLN A 27 34.04 -2.57 -16.00
C GLN A 27 32.88 -1.58 -15.84
N HIS A 28 33.13 -0.42 -15.22
CA HIS A 28 32.11 0.63 -15.08
C HIS A 28 31.67 1.20 -16.44
N SER A 29 32.63 1.44 -17.35
CA SER A 29 32.33 1.88 -18.71
C SER A 29 31.43 0.88 -19.45
N THR A 30 31.74 -0.41 -19.35
CA THR A 30 30.90 -1.48 -19.91
C THR A 30 29.51 -1.51 -19.28
N ALA A 31 29.41 -1.41 -17.94
CA ALA A 31 28.13 -1.42 -17.24
C ALA A 31 27.25 -0.22 -17.63
N LEU A 32 27.83 0.97 -17.81
CA LEU A 32 27.10 2.15 -18.30
C LEU A 32 26.60 1.96 -19.72
N GLN A 33 27.38 1.32 -20.59
CA GLN A 33 26.96 1.00 -21.96
C GLN A 33 25.81 -0.01 -21.98
N GLU A 34 25.86 -1.02 -21.12
CA GLU A 34 24.78 -1.99 -20.94
C GLU A 34 23.50 -1.31 -20.46
N ILE A 35 23.59 -0.45 -19.44
CA ILE A 35 22.44 0.32 -18.94
C ILE A 35 21.88 1.23 -20.04
N ALA A 36 22.73 1.93 -20.79
CA ALA A 36 22.31 2.79 -21.89
C ALA A 36 21.54 2.01 -22.96
N SER A 37 22.03 0.83 -23.36
CA SER A 37 21.33 -0.03 -24.31
C SER A 37 20.01 -0.57 -23.74
N SER A 38 19.96 -0.92 -22.45
CA SER A 38 18.73 -1.36 -21.79
C SER A 38 17.65 -0.27 -21.81
N VAL A 39 18.03 0.98 -21.51
CA VAL A 39 17.12 2.13 -21.58
C VAL A 39 16.62 2.38 -23.01
N GLN A 40 17.48 2.24 -24.02
CA GLN A 40 17.09 2.37 -25.43
C GLN A 40 16.12 1.26 -25.87
N ASN A 41 16.33 0.02 -25.42
CA ASN A 41 15.44 -1.09 -25.74
C ASN A 41 14.05 -0.90 -25.08
N LEU A 42 14.03 -0.40 -23.84
CA LEU A 42 12.79 -0.08 -23.14
C LEU A 42 12.05 1.08 -23.81
N SER A 43 12.74 2.15 -24.22
CA SER A 43 12.11 3.28 -24.91
C SER A 43 11.54 2.90 -26.29
N ALA A 44 12.26 2.05 -27.04
CA ALA A 44 11.77 1.48 -28.29
C ALA A 44 10.52 0.62 -28.06
N SER A 45 10.48 -0.17 -26.99
CA SER A 45 9.33 -0.99 -26.62
C SER A 45 8.11 -0.15 -26.23
N LEU A 46 8.31 0.94 -25.48
CA LEU A 46 7.22 1.88 -25.15
C LEU A 46 6.66 2.58 -26.39
N THR A 47 7.53 2.97 -27.33
CA THR A 47 7.12 3.61 -28.58
C THR A 47 6.28 2.67 -29.45
N SER A 48 6.64 1.38 -29.51
CA SER A 48 5.88 0.39 -30.28
C SER A 48 4.50 0.13 -29.68
N ILE A 49 4.39 0.03 -28.35
CA ILE A 49 3.11 -0.12 -27.64
C ILE A 49 2.23 1.12 -27.86
N GLN A 50 2.81 2.32 -27.80
CA GLN A 50 2.07 3.55 -28.03
C GLN A 50 1.55 3.66 -29.49
N ALA A 51 2.33 3.19 -30.47
CA ALA A 51 1.89 3.13 -31.86
C ALA A 51 0.73 2.12 -32.07
N GLN A 52 0.73 0.99 -31.36
CA GLN A 52 -0.36 0.01 -31.42
C GLN A 52 -1.66 0.50 -30.77
N LEU A 53 -1.57 1.36 -29.76
CA LEU A 53 -2.73 1.95 -29.09
C LEU A 53 -3.25 3.22 -29.78
N SER A 54 -2.54 3.73 -30.79
CA SER A 54 -2.95 4.90 -31.58
C SER A 54 -3.85 4.45 -32.74
N ILE A 55 -5.17 4.48 -32.52
CA ILE A 55 -6.16 4.32 -33.60
C ILE A 55 -6.06 5.56 -34.51
N PRO A 56 -5.83 5.42 -35.84
CA PRO A 56 -5.95 6.55 -36.76
C PRO A 56 -7.43 6.95 -36.80
N ALA A 57 -7.76 8.11 -36.24
CA ALA A 57 -9.05 8.74 -36.42
C ALA A 57 -9.09 9.36 -37.83
N GLU A 58 -9.32 8.54 -38.85
CA GLU A 58 -9.75 9.06 -40.15
C GLU A 58 -11.25 9.36 -40.07
N ILE A 59 -11.55 10.65 -39.89
CA ILE A 59 -12.90 11.22 -39.79
C ILE A 59 -13.48 11.35 -41.21
N PRO A 60 -14.54 10.62 -41.60
CA PRO A 60 -15.33 11.01 -42.78
C PRO A 60 -16.19 12.26 -42.44
N PRO A 61 -16.47 13.15 -43.42
CA PRO A 61 -17.13 14.43 -43.18
C PRO A 61 -18.61 14.27 -42.80
N PRO A 62 -19.20 15.19 -42.01
CA PRO A 62 -20.60 15.11 -41.59
C PRO A 62 -21.52 15.79 -42.61
N VAL A 63 -22.64 15.12 -42.95
CA VAL A 63 -23.79 15.76 -43.60
C VAL A 63 -24.90 15.92 -42.54
N SER A 64 -25.25 17.16 -42.22
CA SER A 64 -26.29 17.53 -41.23
C SER A 64 -27.72 17.38 -41.77
N PRO A 65 -28.72 17.16 -40.89
CA PRO A 65 -29.75 18.19 -40.64
C PRO A 65 -30.05 18.42 -39.13
N PRO A 66 -30.84 19.45 -38.75
CA PRO A 66 -30.75 20.12 -37.45
C PRO A 66 -31.59 19.50 -36.30
N THR A 67 -31.07 19.78 -35.11
CA THR A 67 -31.53 19.73 -33.71
C THR A 67 -33.01 20.17 -33.46
N PRO A 68 -33.65 19.96 -32.27
CA PRO A 68 -33.03 19.94 -30.94
C PRO A 68 -33.58 18.98 -29.84
N ALA A 69 -32.76 18.91 -28.77
CA ALA A 69 -33.11 18.69 -27.36
C ALA A 69 -33.27 17.26 -26.84
N ALA A 70 -32.16 16.71 -26.30
CA ALA A 70 -32.13 16.17 -24.95
C ALA A 70 -30.68 16.21 -24.43
N SER A 71 -30.44 17.08 -23.45
CA SER A 71 -29.14 17.26 -22.80
C SER A 71 -28.71 16.02 -22.03
N GLY A 72 -27.47 15.59 -22.29
CA GLY A 72 -26.44 15.45 -21.26
C GLY A 72 -26.67 14.43 -20.15
N ALA A 73 -26.14 13.22 -20.36
CA ALA A 73 -25.33 12.53 -19.35
C ALA A 73 -24.49 11.47 -20.06
N VAL A 74 -23.26 11.83 -20.44
CA VAL A 74 -22.22 10.83 -20.69
C VAL A 74 -21.93 10.16 -19.36
N SER A 75 -22.62 9.04 -19.12
CA SER A 75 -22.24 8.08 -18.09
C SER A 75 -20.81 7.68 -18.37
N PHE A 76 -19.89 8.15 -17.53
CA PHE A 76 -18.58 7.55 -17.34
C PHE A 76 -18.82 6.05 -17.17
N ARG A 77 -18.50 5.26 -18.19
CA ARG A 77 -18.60 3.81 -18.11
C ARG A 77 -17.41 3.36 -17.29
N GLU A 78 -17.63 3.31 -15.98
CA GLU A 78 -16.87 2.49 -15.05
C GLU A 78 -16.67 1.10 -15.67
N PRO A 79 -15.43 0.61 -15.82
CA PRO A 79 -15.19 -0.77 -16.22
C PRO A 79 -15.72 -1.70 -15.12
N LYS A 80 -17.00 -2.06 -15.21
CA LYS A 80 -17.60 -3.17 -14.48
C LYS A 80 -16.91 -4.45 -14.94
N SER A 81 -15.80 -4.78 -14.31
CA SER A 81 -15.19 -6.10 -14.41
C SER A 81 -15.26 -6.77 -13.04
N GLY A 82 -16.44 -7.35 -12.77
CA GLY A 82 -16.63 -8.74 -12.34
C GLY A 82 -15.75 -9.37 -11.26
N VAL A 83 -15.02 -8.62 -10.43
CA VAL A 83 -14.41 -9.16 -9.21
C VAL A 83 -15.25 -8.64 -8.06
N GLY A 84 -15.96 -9.55 -7.39
CA GLY A 84 -17.02 -9.25 -6.44
C GLY A 84 -16.64 -8.08 -5.53
N THR A 85 -17.56 -7.10 -5.41
CA THR A 85 -17.41 -5.98 -4.49
C THR A 85 -16.90 -6.53 -3.16
N PRO A 86 -15.65 -6.22 -2.78
CA PRO A 86 -15.05 -6.79 -1.60
C PRO A 86 -15.94 -6.50 -0.42
N ASP A 87 -16.17 -7.51 0.41
CA ASP A 87 -17.09 -7.38 1.53
C ASP A 87 -16.63 -6.22 2.42
N LYS A 88 -17.58 -5.36 2.79
CA LYS A 88 -17.31 -4.15 3.56
C LYS A 88 -16.75 -4.54 4.94
N TYR A 89 -15.68 -3.88 5.38
CA TYR A 89 -15.03 -4.21 6.65
C TYR A 89 -15.44 -3.28 7.77
N GLU A 90 -16.16 -3.82 8.75
CA GLU A 90 -16.70 -3.07 9.89
C GLU A 90 -15.75 -3.00 11.11
N GLY A 91 -14.55 -3.60 11.02
CA GLY A 91 -13.65 -3.72 12.18
C GLY A 91 -13.72 -5.08 12.88
N ASP A 92 -14.09 -6.15 12.16
CA ASP A 92 -14.16 -7.51 12.69
C ASP A 92 -12.76 -8.09 12.94
N LEU A 93 -12.42 -8.29 14.22
CA LEU A 93 -11.08 -8.71 14.66
C LEU A 93 -10.61 -10.06 14.08
N GLY A 94 -11.55 -10.94 13.70
CA GLY A 94 -11.24 -12.25 13.11
C GLY A 94 -11.14 -12.26 11.59
N LYS A 95 -11.54 -11.17 10.92
CA LYS A 95 -11.60 -11.10 9.44
C LYS A 95 -10.53 -10.21 8.84
N LEU A 96 -9.80 -9.43 9.64
CA LEU A 96 -8.79 -8.50 9.14
C LEU A 96 -7.72 -9.19 8.29
N ARG A 97 -7.22 -10.37 8.69
CA ARG A 97 -6.18 -11.07 7.92
C ARG A 97 -6.67 -11.50 6.54
N SER A 98 -7.84 -12.11 6.46
CA SER A 98 -8.45 -12.51 5.19
C SER A 98 -8.79 -11.30 4.32
N PHE A 99 -9.27 -10.22 4.96
CA PHE A 99 -9.52 -8.92 4.33
C PHE A 99 -8.23 -8.36 3.71
N LEU A 100 -7.16 -8.17 4.47
CA LEU A 100 -5.88 -7.64 3.96
C LEU A 100 -5.25 -8.51 2.86
N MET A 101 -5.38 -9.84 2.97
CA MET A 101 -4.90 -10.77 1.93
C MET A 101 -5.63 -10.55 0.60
N GLN A 102 -6.96 -10.38 0.66
CA GLN A 102 -7.78 -10.18 -0.52
C GLN A 102 -7.39 -8.93 -1.31
N TYR A 103 -6.99 -7.85 -0.63
CA TYR A 103 -6.53 -6.62 -1.31
C TYR A 103 -5.09 -6.66 -1.77
N GLY A 104 -4.22 -7.38 -1.06
CA GLY A 104 -2.88 -7.69 -1.57
C GLY A 104 -2.97 -8.29 -2.97
N LEU A 105 -3.88 -9.27 -3.14
CA LEU A 105 -4.14 -9.90 -4.44
C LEU A 105 -4.71 -8.93 -5.49
N VAL A 106 -5.60 -8.01 -5.11
CA VAL A 106 -6.13 -6.99 -6.05
C VAL A 106 -5.00 -6.10 -6.57
N PHE A 107 -4.10 -5.66 -5.70
CA PHE A 107 -2.96 -4.82 -6.10
C PHE A 107 -1.94 -5.57 -6.96
N ASP A 108 -1.72 -6.86 -6.69
CA ASP A 108 -0.84 -7.72 -7.49
C ASP A 108 -1.43 -8.00 -8.88
N LEU A 109 -2.75 -8.13 -8.98
CA LEU A 109 -3.46 -8.36 -10.24
C LEU A 109 -3.67 -7.08 -11.07
N GLN A 110 -3.63 -5.90 -10.44
CA GLN A 110 -3.86 -4.60 -11.09
C GLN A 110 -2.78 -3.54 -10.73
N PRO A 111 -1.49 -3.81 -10.96
CA PRO A 111 -0.39 -2.94 -10.52
C PRO A 111 -0.44 -1.55 -11.18
N ASN A 112 -0.94 -1.46 -12.41
CA ASN A 112 -1.04 -0.19 -13.16
C ASN A 112 -2.15 0.73 -12.65
N SER A 113 -3.16 0.19 -11.95
CA SER A 113 -4.27 0.97 -11.38
C SER A 113 -3.94 1.47 -9.96
N TYR A 114 -3.03 0.80 -9.26
CA TYR A 114 -2.66 1.08 -7.86
C TYR A 114 -1.15 1.29 -7.71
N THR A 115 -0.63 2.26 -8.46
CA THR A 115 0.81 2.57 -8.56
C THR A 115 1.36 3.33 -7.35
N THR A 116 0.50 3.99 -6.57
CA THR A 116 0.90 4.80 -5.41
C THR A 116 0.29 4.26 -4.12
N ASP A 117 1.00 4.43 -3.00
CA ASP A 117 0.48 4.09 -1.67
C ASP A 117 -0.81 4.86 -1.35
N LYS A 118 -0.90 6.12 -1.80
CA LYS A 118 -2.10 6.93 -1.63
C LYS A 118 -3.33 6.32 -2.31
N ALA A 119 -3.19 5.78 -3.53
CA ALA A 119 -4.28 5.10 -4.23
C ALA A 119 -4.68 3.79 -3.54
N ARG A 120 -3.71 3.03 -3.03
CA ARG A 120 -3.96 1.78 -2.27
C ARG A 120 -4.67 2.06 -0.95
N ILE A 121 -4.23 3.07 -0.21
CA ILE A 121 -4.84 3.50 1.06
C ILE A 121 -6.26 4.02 0.81
N ALA A 122 -6.46 4.90 -0.18
CA ALA A 122 -7.77 5.43 -0.52
C ALA A 122 -8.77 4.31 -0.86
N PHE A 123 -8.34 3.32 -1.63
CA PHE A 123 -9.15 2.15 -1.94
C PHE A 123 -9.51 1.33 -0.70
N VAL A 124 -8.56 1.08 0.20
CA VAL A 124 -8.88 0.36 1.45
C VAL A 124 -9.87 1.16 2.30
N ILE A 125 -9.71 2.47 2.42
CA ILE A 125 -10.63 3.36 3.15
C ILE A 125 -12.05 3.28 2.58
N GLU A 126 -12.20 3.26 1.25
CA GLU A 126 -13.50 3.13 0.57
C GLU A 126 -14.26 1.85 0.96
N LEU A 127 -13.54 0.83 1.44
CA LEU A 127 -14.09 -0.47 1.84
C LEU A 127 -14.31 -0.59 3.34
N LEU A 128 -13.87 0.38 4.13
CA LEU A 128 -14.11 0.43 5.58
C LEU A 128 -15.53 0.89 5.88
N ARG A 129 -16.15 0.30 6.89
CA ARG A 129 -17.45 0.72 7.44
C ARG A 129 -17.39 0.74 8.96
N GLY A 130 -18.40 1.34 9.59
CA GLY A 130 -18.54 1.37 11.05
C GLY A 130 -17.27 1.83 11.75
N ARG A 131 -16.81 1.06 12.73
CA ARG A 131 -15.66 1.40 13.58
C ARG A 131 -14.34 1.54 12.82
N ALA A 132 -14.16 0.81 11.71
CA ALA A 132 -12.96 0.93 10.90
C ALA A 132 -12.93 2.24 10.11
N LEU A 133 -14.09 2.70 9.63
CA LEU A 133 -14.20 3.98 8.93
C LEU A 133 -14.03 5.17 9.89
N GLU A 134 -14.62 5.09 11.08
CA GLU A 134 -14.43 6.09 12.14
C GLU A 134 -12.95 6.26 12.48
N TRP A 135 -12.23 5.14 12.63
CA TRP A 135 -10.79 5.15 12.86
C TRP A 135 -10.01 5.81 11.69
N ALA A 136 -10.29 5.41 10.46
CA ALA A 136 -9.60 5.97 9.30
C ALA A 136 -9.88 7.47 9.12
N SER A 137 -11.11 7.91 9.42
CA SER A 137 -11.50 9.33 9.37
C SER A 137 -10.72 10.14 10.40
N ALA A 138 -10.57 9.63 11.63
CA ALA A 138 -9.76 10.30 12.66
C ALA A 138 -8.26 10.40 12.28
N LEU A 139 -7.69 9.37 11.64
CA LEU A 139 -6.31 9.45 11.12
C LEU A 139 -6.17 10.50 10.00
N TRP A 140 -7.19 10.60 9.15
CA TRP A 140 -7.22 11.56 8.05
C TRP A 140 -7.26 13.00 8.56
N GLU A 141 -8.11 13.28 9.54
CA GLU A 141 -8.21 14.59 10.20
C GLU A 141 -6.91 15.00 10.89
N ARG A 142 -6.22 14.03 11.50
CA ARG A 142 -4.94 14.26 12.18
C ARG A 142 -3.75 14.39 11.21
N GLN A 143 -3.95 14.13 9.91
CA GLN A 143 -2.89 14.06 8.89
C GLN A 143 -1.70 13.20 9.34
N ASP A 144 -1.99 12.04 9.93
CA ASP A 144 -0.92 11.18 10.42
C ASP A 144 -0.01 10.70 9.27
N THR A 145 1.28 10.65 9.56
CA THR A 145 2.31 10.17 8.61
C THR A 145 2.08 8.74 8.15
N CYS A 146 1.38 7.91 8.92
CA CYS A 146 1.05 6.53 8.53
C CYS A 146 0.17 6.44 7.28
N MET A 147 -0.46 7.54 6.85
CA MET A 147 -1.25 7.66 5.61
C MET A 147 -0.37 7.84 4.36
N ALA A 148 0.94 7.98 4.52
CA ALA A 148 1.90 8.12 3.42
C ALA A 148 2.39 6.77 2.86
N SER A 149 2.29 5.69 3.64
CA SER A 149 2.78 4.36 3.27
C SER A 149 1.72 3.30 3.54
N TYR A 150 1.41 2.48 2.53
CA TYR A 150 0.45 1.39 2.68
C TYR A 150 0.88 0.39 3.75
N GLN A 151 2.18 0.18 3.90
CA GLN A 151 2.74 -0.71 4.91
C GLN A 151 2.47 -0.18 6.33
N GLU A 152 2.69 1.11 6.56
CA GLU A 152 2.46 1.72 7.87
C GLU A 152 0.98 1.77 8.21
N PHE A 153 0.14 2.15 7.24
CA PHE A 153 -1.31 2.14 7.38
C PHE A 153 -1.84 0.75 7.79
N THR A 154 -1.43 -0.30 7.07
CA THR A 154 -1.87 -1.67 7.41
C THR A 154 -1.28 -2.18 8.73
N ALA A 155 -0.11 -1.69 9.15
CA ALA A 155 0.46 -1.99 10.45
C ALA A 155 -0.37 -1.37 11.60
N GLU A 156 -0.77 -0.09 11.47
CA GLU A 156 -1.66 0.55 12.45
C GLU A 156 -3.04 -0.09 12.48
N MET A 157 -3.58 -0.44 11.32
CA MET A 157 -4.83 -1.18 11.21
C MET A 157 -4.74 -2.52 11.94
N ARG A 158 -3.61 -3.25 11.82
CA ARG A 158 -3.39 -4.49 12.57
C ARG A 158 -3.27 -4.27 14.08
N LYS A 159 -2.63 -3.20 14.54
CA LYS A 159 -2.55 -2.92 15.99
C LYS A 159 -3.93 -2.80 16.63
N LEU A 160 -4.86 -2.16 15.93
CA LEU A 160 -6.22 -1.90 16.44
C LEU A 160 -7.19 -3.04 16.17
N PHE A 161 -7.04 -3.71 15.02
CA PHE A 161 -8.03 -4.67 14.56
C PHE A 161 -7.52 -6.11 14.41
N ASP A 162 -6.21 -6.38 14.48
CA ASP A 162 -5.65 -7.76 14.48
C ASP A 162 -5.47 -8.28 15.92
N HIS A 163 -6.11 -7.64 16.90
CA HIS A 163 -5.98 -8.07 18.28
C HIS A 163 -6.53 -9.49 18.39
N PRO A 164 -5.73 -10.47 18.89
CA PRO A 164 -6.15 -11.85 19.04
C PRO A 164 -7.13 -11.93 20.19
N VAL A 165 -8.35 -11.50 19.90
CA VAL A 165 -9.53 -11.64 20.72
C VAL A 165 -9.45 -10.80 21.99
N GLY A 166 -9.71 -9.50 21.88
CA GLY A 166 -9.57 -8.61 23.04
C GLY A 166 -10.46 -7.39 23.03
N ARG A 167 -11.79 -7.58 23.04
CA ARG A 167 -12.74 -6.87 23.93
C ARG A 167 -14.21 -7.25 23.71
N HIS A 168 -14.62 -7.70 22.52
CA HIS A 168 -16.04 -8.01 22.25
C HIS A 168 -16.33 -9.25 21.37
N GLY A 169 -15.34 -10.11 21.07
CA GLY A 169 -15.46 -11.11 19.99
C GLY A 169 -15.14 -12.56 20.33
N LEU A 170 -15.34 -13.01 21.58
CA LEU A 170 -15.28 -14.44 21.90
C LEU A 170 -16.66 -15.07 21.78
N THR A 171 -16.76 -16.13 20.97
CA THR A 171 -17.86 -17.08 21.10
C THR A 171 -17.83 -17.69 22.50
N LYS A 172 -18.98 -18.19 22.97
CA LYS A 172 -19.05 -18.82 24.31
C LYS A 172 -18.13 -20.04 24.37
N GLU A 173 -18.06 -20.77 23.27
CA GLU A 173 -17.27 -21.97 23.06
C GLU A 173 -15.76 -21.66 23.13
N GLU A 174 -15.30 -20.61 22.43
CA GLU A 174 -13.87 -20.22 22.46
C GLU A 174 -13.48 -19.65 23.84
N ARG A 175 -14.40 -18.94 24.51
CA ARG A 175 -14.17 -18.50 25.89
C ARG A 175 -14.00 -19.67 26.83
N GLN A 176 -14.81 -20.72 26.67
CA GLN A 176 -14.73 -21.92 27.50
C GLN A 176 -13.45 -22.72 27.20
N ARG A 177 -13.14 -22.97 25.92
CA ARG A 177 -11.90 -23.63 25.51
C ARG A 177 -10.67 -22.93 26.10
N ARG A 178 -10.62 -21.60 26.04
CA ARG A 178 -9.50 -20.82 26.63
C ARG A 178 -9.42 -20.91 28.15
N ARG A 179 -10.55 -21.04 28.86
CA ARG A 179 -10.55 -21.30 30.31
C ARG A 179 -9.99 -22.68 30.61
N GLU A 180 -10.38 -23.69 29.84
CA GLU A 180 -9.93 -25.07 29.97
C GLU A 180 -8.43 -25.21 29.64
N THR A 181 -7.95 -24.53 28.61
CA THR A 181 -6.53 -24.56 28.19
C THR A 181 -5.66 -23.50 28.87
N ASN A 182 -6.15 -22.86 29.94
CA ASN A 182 -5.46 -21.79 30.68
C ASN A 182 -4.83 -20.73 29.75
N SER A 183 -5.57 -20.33 28.73
CA SER A 183 -5.18 -19.36 27.71
C SER A 183 -5.83 -18.01 27.96
N CYS A 184 -5.05 -16.97 27.77
CA CYS A 184 -5.46 -15.61 28.03
C CYS A 184 -6.68 -15.22 27.19
N LEU A 185 -7.73 -14.71 27.86
CA LEU A 185 -8.94 -14.23 27.20
C LEU A 185 -8.74 -12.96 26.37
N TYR A 186 -7.53 -12.37 26.39
CA TYR A 186 -7.19 -11.15 25.66
C TYR A 186 -6.23 -11.37 24.50
N CYS A 187 -5.20 -12.21 24.66
CA CYS A 187 -4.20 -12.44 23.63
C CYS A 187 -4.16 -13.88 23.11
N GLY A 188 -4.89 -14.81 23.74
CA GLY A 188 -4.94 -16.22 23.36
C GLY A 188 -3.74 -17.06 23.80
N ASN A 189 -2.69 -16.47 24.35
CA ASN A 189 -1.51 -17.22 24.79
C ASN A 189 -1.76 -17.97 26.11
N PRO A 190 -1.25 -19.21 26.26
CA PRO A 190 -1.35 -19.97 27.50
C PRO A 190 -0.51 -19.38 28.63
N GLY A 191 -0.86 -19.74 29.87
CA GLY A 191 -0.04 -19.48 31.06
C GLY A 191 -0.35 -18.18 31.80
N HIS A 192 -1.31 -17.37 31.33
CA HIS A 192 -1.76 -16.18 32.06
C HIS A 192 -3.22 -15.84 31.76
N TYR A 193 -3.85 -15.11 32.67
CA TYR A 193 -5.19 -14.57 32.50
C TYR A 193 -5.14 -13.12 32.00
N ILE A 194 -6.29 -12.62 31.51
CA ILE A 194 -6.43 -11.24 30.98
C ILE A 194 -5.89 -10.16 31.91
N SER A 195 -5.98 -10.35 33.23
CA SER A 195 -5.45 -9.44 34.24
C SER A 195 -3.93 -9.25 34.17
N ALA A 196 -3.19 -10.29 33.81
CA ALA A 196 -1.72 -10.33 33.77
C ALA A 196 -1.18 -10.35 32.33
N CYS A 197 -2.01 -9.96 31.35
CA CYS A 197 -1.59 -10.02 29.97
C CYS A 197 -0.60 -8.89 29.64
N PRO A 198 0.63 -9.19 29.18
CA PRO A 198 1.62 -8.17 28.83
C PRO A 198 1.22 -7.38 27.59
N GLN A 199 0.28 -7.91 26.79
CA GLN A 199 -0.29 -7.23 25.63
C GLN A 199 -1.49 -6.36 26.01
N ARG A 200 -1.98 -6.42 27.27
CA ARG A 200 -3.10 -5.59 27.71
C ARG A 200 -2.59 -4.17 27.94
N PRO A 201 -3.07 -3.18 27.17
CA PRO A 201 -2.72 -1.79 27.44
C PRO A 201 -3.25 -1.44 28.83
N LEU A 202 -2.34 -1.11 29.75
CA LEU A 202 -2.65 -0.58 31.07
C LEU A 202 -3.26 0.81 30.87
N ASN A 203 -4.58 0.85 30.91
CA ASN A 203 -5.40 2.06 30.96
C ASN A 203 -5.19 3.04 29.78
N SER A 204 -5.81 2.73 28.64
CA SER A 204 -6.26 3.79 27.73
C SER A 204 -7.75 4.01 27.96
N SER A 205 -8.04 4.99 28.81
CA SER A 205 -9.29 5.74 28.76
C SER A 205 -9.38 6.45 27.41
N PHE A 206 -9.67 5.70 26.34
CA PHE A 206 -10.29 6.26 25.14
C PHE A 206 -11.77 6.46 25.47
N SER A 207 -12.03 7.44 26.33
CA SER A 207 -13.28 8.18 26.27
C SER A 207 -13.19 9.01 24.99
N LEU A 208 -13.72 8.47 23.90
CA LEU A 208 -14.15 9.31 22.79
C LEU A 208 -15.13 10.33 23.40
N PRO A 209 -14.90 11.64 23.27
CA PRO A 209 -15.94 12.60 23.63
C PRO A 209 -17.11 12.33 22.70
N ILE A 210 -18.17 11.75 23.25
CA ILE A 210 -19.48 11.73 22.61
C ILE A 210 -19.94 13.20 22.62
N THR A 211 -19.60 13.94 21.58
CA THR A 211 -20.36 15.14 21.24
C THR A 211 -21.31 14.76 20.14
N LEU A 212 -22.50 14.40 20.58
CA LEU A 212 -23.71 14.32 19.79
C LEU A 212 -24.01 15.73 19.25
N SER A 213 -23.73 15.99 17.98
CA SER A 213 -24.42 17.03 17.22
C SER A 213 -24.36 16.67 15.74
N ASP A 214 -25.50 16.15 15.31
CA ASP A 214 -25.97 15.76 13.99
C ASP A 214 -25.90 16.91 12.94
N PRO A 215 -26.31 16.69 11.68
CA PRO A 215 -25.44 16.73 10.52
C PRO A 215 -25.65 17.98 9.66
N VAL A 216 -24.63 18.40 8.92
CA VAL A 216 -24.86 19.28 7.76
C VAL A 216 -24.07 18.76 6.56
N PHE A 217 -24.77 17.91 5.82
CA PHE A 217 -24.64 17.77 4.37
C PHE A 217 -24.71 19.16 3.73
N LEU A 218 -23.60 19.73 3.27
CA LEU A 218 -23.58 20.82 2.30
C LEU A 218 -22.29 20.77 1.45
N LEU A 219 -22.35 20.03 0.33
CA LEU A 219 -21.97 20.62 -0.97
C LEU A 219 -23.05 21.69 -1.32
N PRO A 220 -22.85 22.65 -2.26
CA PRO A 220 -21.83 22.80 -3.32
C PRO A 220 -21.14 24.20 -3.22
N SER A 221 -20.26 24.68 -4.11
CA SER A 221 -20.29 24.72 -5.58
C SER A 221 -18.95 25.14 -6.17
#